data_AF-A0AAD7V0T3-F1
#
_entry.id   AF-A0AAD7V0T3-F1
#
_cell.length_a   1.000
_cell.length_b   1.000
_cell.length_c   1.000
_cell.angle_alpha   90.00
_cell.angle_beta   90.00
_cell.angle_gamma   90.00
#
_symmetry.space_group_name_H-M   'P 1'
#
loop_
_entity.id
_entity.type
_entity.pdbx_description
1 polymer ?
#
loop_
_entity_poly.entity_id
_entity_poly.type
_entity_poly.pdbx_seq_one_letter_code
_entity_poly.pdbx_strand_id
1 'polypeptide(L)'
;MKWLPNLGPMGVSRNQVVLDWLRQPGNCERFMQAGCRSKRLGAVNENKTEVAGLVCTLLQNAGFRGITPQAVVVKLTSLIKSYKRAHALAASGASEDRVLNACSDYYTLVDHIGIAITASTSTTNNNNNPDSQEVASLASRRVSSRSRIPRPASPQTSETTTTTTTNNNPRPQEEATPEPRPVQRSRPRQPTSRAGNRKWIYIVQSIYKALSMVRKVARARPYNLPPSQHQGQSLNQARRARIEELQAHAALIQQMREAGFTKDEIVSYVQQLLQQ
;
A
#
# COMPACT_ATOMS: atom_id res chain seq x y z
N MET A 1 -4.30 8.16 25.69
CA MET A 1 -5.04 9.18 24.89
C MET A 1 -6.08 8.48 24.01
N LYS A 2 -7.37 8.79 24.16
CA LYS A 2 -8.43 8.27 23.28
C LYS A 2 -8.54 9.17 22.04
N TRP A 3 -8.51 8.60 20.84
CA TRP A 3 -8.74 9.34 19.59
C TRP A 3 -10.24 9.46 19.39
N LEU A 4 -10.80 10.62 19.71
CA LEU A 4 -12.22 10.92 19.44
C LEU A 4 -12.39 11.41 17.99
N PRO A 5 -13.53 11.11 17.34
CA PRO A 5 -13.81 11.47 15.95
C PRO A 5 -14.15 12.95 15.75
N ASN A 6 -13.89 13.81 16.73
CA ASN A 6 -14.23 15.23 16.68
C ASN A 6 -13.74 15.86 15.38
N LEU A 7 -14.66 16.49 14.66
CA LEU A 7 -14.37 17.30 13.49
C LEU A 7 -13.42 18.42 13.92
N GLY A 8 -12.34 18.59 13.18
CA GLY A 8 -11.41 19.70 13.38
C GLY A 8 -12.02 21.02 12.91
N PRO A 9 -11.32 22.14 13.16
CA PRO A 9 -11.72 23.46 12.66
C PRO A 9 -11.98 23.54 11.16
N MET A 10 -11.37 22.64 10.38
CA MET A 10 -11.54 22.57 8.92
C MET A 10 -12.63 21.58 8.46
N GLY A 11 -13.45 21.06 9.37
CA GLY A 11 -14.47 20.05 9.04
C GLY A 11 -13.92 18.67 8.68
N VAL A 12 -12.61 18.44 8.87
CA VAL A 12 -11.95 17.16 8.62
C VAL A 12 -11.74 16.42 9.95
N SER A 13 -12.03 15.13 10.01
CA SER A 13 -11.76 14.32 11.21
C SER A 13 -10.28 13.91 11.30
N ARG A 14 -9.80 13.61 12.52
CA ARG A 14 -8.42 13.10 12.70
C ARG A 14 -8.14 11.82 11.91
N ASN A 15 -9.14 10.94 11.85
CA ASN A 15 -9.02 9.68 11.11
C ASN A 15 -8.89 9.97 9.61
N GLN A 16 -9.66 10.93 9.08
CA GLN A 16 -9.62 11.29 7.67
C GLN A 16 -8.21 11.77 7.26
N VAL A 17 -7.57 12.65 8.04
CA VAL A 17 -6.19 13.11 7.76
C VAL A 17 -5.20 11.94 7.71
N VAL A 18 -5.32 10.99 8.65
CA VAL A 18 -4.45 9.81 8.70
C VAL A 18 -4.71 8.87 7.52
N LEU A 19 -5.98 8.68 7.14
CA LEU A 19 -6.36 7.87 5.99
C LEU A 19 -5.87 8.49 4.68
N ASP A 20 -6.03 9.80 4.49
CA ASP A 20 -5.55 10.50 3.30
C ASP A 20 -4.04 10.42 3.17
N TRP A 21 -3.30 10.48 4.28
CA TRP A 21 -1.87 10.23 4.27
C TRP A 21 -1.53 8.79 3.87
N LEU A 22 -2.28 7.80 4.35
CA LEU A 22 -2.09 6.37 3.99
C LEU A 22 -2.45 6.07 2.53
N ARG A 23 -3.37 6.83 1.92
CA ARG A 23 -3.77 6.68 0.52
C ARG A 23 -2.69 7.14 -0.46
N GLN A 24 -1.77 7.99 -0.02
CA GLN A 24 -0.66 8.41 -0.88
C GLN A 24 0.26 7.22 -1.17
N PRO A 25 0.70 7.05 -2.43
CA PRO A 25 1.51 5.91 -2.84
C PRO A 25 2.84 5.86 -2.08
N GLY A 26 3.21 4.67 -1.61
CA GLY A 26 4.48 4.44 -0.89
C GLY A 26 4.48 4.83 0.59
N ASN A 27 3.52 5.61 1.09
CA ASN A 27 3.52 6.03 2.51
C ASN A 27 3.30 4.87 3.48
N CYS A 28 2.40 3.94 3.16
CA CYS A 28 2.18 2.74 3.96
C CYS A 28 3.45 1.87 4.01
N GLU A 29 4.11 1.67 2.87
CA GLU A 29 5.37 0.92 2.77
C GLU A 29 6.48 1.58 3.58
N ARG A 30 6.69 2.89 3.39
CA ARG A 30 7.63 3.70 4.14
C ARG A 30 7.42 3.56 5.65
N PHE A 31 6.17 3.63 6.12
CA PHE A 31 5.86 3.43 7.54
C PHE A 31 6.15 2.01 8.04
N MET A 32 5.86 0.99 7.24
CA MET A 32 6.17 -0.40 7.59
C MET A 32 7.69 -0.64 7.67
N GLN A 33 8.46 -0.07 6.74
CA GLN A 33 9.92 -0.20 6.69
C GLN A 33 10.63 0.56 7.82
N ALA A 34 10.09 1.72 8.24
CA ALA A 34 10.68 2.60 9.25
C ALA A 34 10.80 2.01 10.68
N GLY A 35 10.33 0.78 10.92
CA GLY A 35 10.49 0.10 12.21
C GLY A 35 11.08 -1.32 12.13
N CYS A 36 11.51 -1.75 10.94
CA CYS A 36 12.13 -3.05 10.78
C CYS A 36 13.60 -3.04 11.25
N ARG A 37 14.14 -4.23 11.51
CA ARG A 37 15.57 -4.49 11.81
C ARG A 37 16.54 -3.87 10.78
N SER A 38 16.04 -3.33 9.67
CA SER A 38 16.75 -2.61 8.61
C SER A 38 17.66 -1.49 9.11
N LYS A 39 17.37 -0.85 10.26
CA LYS A 39 18.32 0.11 10.87
C LYS A 39 19.66 -0.54 11.26
N ARG A 40 19.65 -1.81 11.69
CA ARG A 40 20.90 -2.55 12.02
C ARG A 40 21.75 -2.87 10.79
N LEU A 41 21.15 -2.83 9.60
CA LEU A 41 21.82 -3.10 8.34
C LEU A 41 22.17 -1.80 7.57
N GLY A 42 21.90 -0.63 8.13
CA GLY A 42 22.19 0.66 7.49
C GLY A 42 21.40 0.93 6.21
N ALA A 43 20.36 0.14 5.91
CA ALA A 43 19.65 0.19 4.65
C ALA A 43 18.54 1.25 4.61
N VAL A 44 17.98 1.62 5.77
CA VAL A 44 16.88 2.58 5.88
C VAL A 44 17.15 3.51 7.05
N ASN A 45 17.18 4.81 6.78
CA ASN A 45 17.55 5.83 7.77
C ASN A 45 16.37 6.31 8.62
N GLU A 46 15.13 6.06 8.21
CA GLU A 46 13.96 6.66 8.84
C GLU A 46 13.40 5.83 9.99
N ASN A 47 13.02 6.49 11.08
CA ASN A 47 12.30 5.89 12.21
C ASN A 47 10.79 6.10 12.07
N LYS A 48 9.97 5.18 12.60
CA LYS A 48 8.50 5.33 12.67
C LYS A 48 8.06 6.65 13.31
N THR A 49 8.81 7.14 14.31
CA THR A 49 8.52 8.42 14.97
C THR A 49 8.74 9.61 14.04
N GLU A 50 9.72 9.56 13.13
CA GLU A 50 9.99 10.63 12.16
C GLU A 50 8.89 10.66 11.09
N VAL A 51 8.53 9.48 10.55
CA VAL A 51 7.41 9.35 9.60
C VAL A 51 6.09 9.82 10.25
N ALA A 52 5.84 9.42 11.49
CA ALA A 52 4.68 9.89 12.25
C ALA A 52 4.72 11.40 12.56
N GLY A 53 5.92 12.00 12.63
CA GLY A 53 6.11 13.44 12.73
C GLY A 53 5.49 14.20 11.56
N LEU A 54 5.61 13.67 10.33
CA LEU A 54 4.97 14.26 9.14
C LEU A 54 3.45 14.29 9.27
N VAL A 55 2.87 13.19 9.75
CA VAL A 55 1.42 13.09 9.97
C VAL A 55 0.97 14.00 11.11
N CYS A 56 1.79 14.19 12.15
CA CYS A 56 1.53 15.20 13.18
C CYS A 56 1.46 16.61 12.59
N THR A 57 2.36 16.97 11.68
CA THR A 57 2.31 18.27 10.98
C THR A 57 1.03 18.43 10.18
N LEU A 58 0.58 17.38 9.46
CA LEU A 58 -0.71 17.41 8.74
C LEU A 58 -1.90 17.59 9.69
N LEU A 59 -1.89 16.92 10.84
CA LEU A 59 -2.93 17.06 11.86
C LEU A 59 -2.93 18.47 12.48
N GLN A 60 -1.76 19.06 12.72
CA GLN A 60 -1.63 20.43 13.22
C GLN A 60 -2.16 21.44 12.20
N ASN A 61 -1.86 21.26 10.92
CA ASN A 61 -2.40 22.09 9.83
C ASN A 61 -3.92 21.99 9.73
N ALA A 62 -4.50 20.83 10.03
CA ALA A 62 -5.95 20.64 10.15
C ALA A 62 -6.56 21.18 11.46
N GLY A 63 -5.76 21.83 12.31
CA GLY A 63 -6.18 22.45 13.57
C GLY A 63 -6.12 21.54 14.80
N PHE A 64 -5.61 20.31 14.69
CA PHE A 64 -5.47 19.40 15.81
C PHE A 64 -4.13 19.60 16.53
N ARG A 65 -4.18 20.13 17.76
CA ARG A 65 -3.00 20.37 18.60
C ARG A 65 -2.81 19.26 19.65
N GLY A 66 -1.59 19.14 20.17
CA GLY A 66 -1.24 18.22 21.25
C GLY A 66 -1.18 16.73 20.87
N ILE A 67 -1.19 16.40 19.57
CA ILE A 67 -1.02 15.02 19.11
C ILE A 67 0.47 14.69 19.04
N THR A 68 0.88 13.67 19.79
CA THR A 68 2.27 13.21 19.81
C THR A 68 2.54 12.22 18.67
N PRO A 69 3.76 12.19 18.10
CA PRO A 69 4.13 11.21 17.07
C PRO A 69 3.90 9.77 17.52
N GLN A 70 4.16 9.46 18.79
CA GLN A 70 3.91 8.12 19.34
C GLN A 70 2.43 7.71 19.26
N ALA A 71 1.51 8.64 19.55
CA ALA A 71 0.07 8.36 19.43
C ALA A 71 -0.32 8.07 17.96
N VAL A 72 0.30 8.75 17.01
CA VAL A 72 0.11 8.51 15.58
C VAL A 72 0.69 7.16 15.16
N VAL A 73 1.88 6.77 15.64
CA VAL A 73 2.46 5.44 15.39
C VAL A 73 1.52 4.33 15.84
N VAL A 74 0.94 4.44 17.05
CA VAL A 74 -0.03 3.47 17.58
C VAL A 74 -1.26 3.40 16.68
N LYS A 75 -1.80 4.56 16.28
CA LYS A 75 -2.98 4.65 15.41
C LYS A 75 -2.73 4.02 14.03
N LEU A 76 -1.63 4.40 13.36
CA LEU A 76 -1.23 3.84 12.06
C LEU A 76 -1.02 2.33 12.15
N THR A 77 -0.34 1.85 13.20
CA THR A 77 -0.13 0.41 13.42
C THR A 77 -1.46 -0.33 13.59
N SER A 78 -2.40 0.24 14.35
CA SER A 78 -3.74 -0.34 14.52
C SER A 78 -4.50 -0.40 13.20
N LEU A 79 -4.50 0.69 12.42
CA LEU A 79 -5.18 0.73 11.12
C LEU A 79 -4.61 -0.29 10.14
N ILE A 80 -3.28 -0.41 10.05
CA ILE A 80 -2.63 -1.39 9.17
C ILE A 80 -2.96 -2.83 9.60
N LYS A 81 -3.03 -3.11 10.91
CA LYS A 81 -3.45 -4.44 11.41
C LYS A 81 -4.90 -4.74 11.04
N SER A 82 -5.81 -3.79 11.25
CA SER A 82 -7.22 -3.93 10.85
C SER A 82 -7.36 -4.15 9.35
N TYR A 83 -6.64 -3.36 8.53
CA TYR A 83 -6.59 -3.53 7.08
C TYR A 83 -6.12 -4.93 6.69
N LYS A 84 -5.00 -5.43 7.24
CA LYS A 84 -4.47 -6.76 6.92
C LYS A 84 -5.48 -7.87 7.26
N ARG A 85 -6.20 -7.72 8.37
CA ARG A 85 -7.28 -8.65 8.77
C ARG A 85 -8.45 -8.61 7.78
N ALA A 86 -8.91 -7.41 7.43
CA ALA A 86 -9.99 -7.22 6.46
C ALA A 86 -9.60 -7.75 5.07
N HIS A 87 -8.35 -7.53 4.65
CA HIS A 87 -7.82 -8.03 3.38
C HIS A 87 -7.75 -9.57 3.34
N ALA A 88 -7.31 -10.21 4.42
CA ALA A 88 -7.32 -11.67 4.52
C ALA A 88 -8.74 -12.24 4.46
N LEU A 89 -9.71 -11.59 5.11
CA LEU A 89 -11.13 -11.97 5.03
C LEU A 89 -11.67 -11.82 3.61
N ALA A 90 -11.41 -10.69 2.96
CA ALA A 90 -11.82 -10.44 1.58
C ALA A 90 -11.21 -11.46 0.61
N ALA A 91 -9.91 -11.78 0.76
CA ALA A 91 -9.23 -12.79 -0.04
C ALA A 91 -9.80 -14.21 0.15
N SER A 92 -10.37 -14.51 1.33
CA SER A 92 -11.07 -15.78 1.59
C SER A 92 -12.51 -15.83 1.07
N GLY A 93 -13.01 -14.77 0.45
CA GLY A 93 -14.40 -14.68 -0.04
C GLY A 93 -15.43 -14.39 1.06
N ALA A 94 -15.04 -13.76 2.17
CA ALA A 94 -15.99 -13.33 3.20
C ALA A 94 -16.95 -12.24 2.68
N SER A 95 -18.13 -12.12 3.31
CA SER A 95 -19.09 -11.07 2.98
C SER A 95 -18.55 -9.66 3.25
N GLU A 96 -19.03 -8.69 2.48
CA GLU A 96 -18.66 -7.27 2.60
C GLU A 96 -18.85 -6.74 4.03
N ASP A 97 -19.98 -7.03 4.68
CA ASP A 97 -20.24 -6.65 6.07
C ASP A 97 -19.17 -7.16 7.04
N ARG A 98 -18.69 -8.40 6.86
CA ARG A 98 -17.61 -8.95 7.70
C ARG A 98 -16.29 -8.23 7.47
N VAL A 99 -16.01 -7.84 6.23
CA VAL A 99 -14.80 -7.09 5.86
C VAL A 99 -14.85 -5.68 6.45
N LEU A 100 -15.96 -4.97 6.28
CA LEU A 100 -16.18 -3.62 6.83
C LEU A 100 -16.21 -3.60 8.36
N ASN A 101 -16.75 -4.63 9.01
CA ASN A 101 -16.70 -4.76 10.47
C ASN A 101 -15.26 -4.94 10.99
N ALA A 102 -14.37 -5.56 10.20
CA ALA A 102 -12.95 -5.66 10.55
C ALA A 102 -12.18 -4.35 10.29
N CYS A 103 -12.54 -3.64 9.22
CA CYS A 103 -11.98 -2.34 8.87
C CYS A 103 -13.00 -1.53 8.06
N SER A 104 -13.58 -0.50 8.68
CA SER A 104 -14.60 0.37 8.07
C SER A 104 -14.14 1.02 6.76
N ASP A 105 -12.85 1.34 6.69
CA ASP A 105 -12.24 2.06 5.57
C ASP A 105 -11.58 1.12 4.53
N TYR A 106 -11.89 -0.18 4.57
CA TYR A 106 -11.19 -1.20 3.77
C TYR A 106 -11.19 -0.88 2.27
N TYR A 107 -12.37 -0.70 1.67
CA TYR A 107 -12.49 -0.48 0.21
C TYR A 107 -11.89 0.84 -0.23
N THR A 108 -11.80 1.84 0.66
CA THR A 108 -11.12 3.09 0.33
C THR A 108 -9.59 3.02 0.50
N LEU A 109 -9.07 1.93 1.06
CA LEU A 109 -7.64 1.72 1.26
C LEU A 109 -7.06 0.66 0.32
N VAL A 110 -7.87 -0.29 -0.17
CA VAL A 110 -7.39 -1.45 -0.94
C VAL A 110 -6.66 -1.05 -2.22
N ASP A 111 -7.17 -0.04 -2.94
CA ASP A 111 -6.57 0.44 -4.20
C ASP A 111 -5.20 1.10 -3.99
N HIS A 112 -4.93 1.60 -2.79
CA HIS A 112 -3.71 2.35 -2.48
C HIS A 112 -2.66 1.50 -1.75
N ILE A 113 -3.11 0.58 -0.89
CA ILE A 113 -2.23 -0.23 -0.04
C ILE A 113 -1.90 -1.59 -0.69
N GLY A 114 -2.81 -2.15 -1.51
CA GLY A 114 -2.68 -3.50 -2.08
C GLY A 114 -1.40 -3.74 -2.88
N ILE A 115 -0.93 -2.72 -3.61
CA ILE A 115 0.29 -2.78 -4.42
C ILE A 115 1.55 -2.92 -3.54
N ALA A 116 1.58 -2.23 -2.40
CA ALA A 116 2.77 -2.20 -1.53
C ALA A 116 2.97 -3.50 -0.74
N ILE A 117 1.87 -4.11 -0.27
CA ILE A 117 1.96 -5.31 0.57
C ILE A 117 2.36 -6.53 -0.26
N THR A 118 1.78 -6.70 -1.46
CA THR A 118 2.11 -7.82 -2.35
C THR A 118 3.58 -7.79 -2.78
N ALA A 119 4.12 -6.61 -3.09
CA ALA A 119 5.54 -6.42 -3.41
C ALA A 119 6.48 -6.74 -2.23
N SER A 120 6.05 -6.46 -0.99
CA SER A 120 6.86 -6.72 0.20
C SER A 120 6.87 -8.20 0.61
N THR A 121 5.75 -8.92 0.44
CA THR A 121 5.63 -10.32 0.87
C THR A 121 6.45 -11.30 0.03
N SER A 122 6.72 -10.99 -1.24
CA SER A 122 7.51 -11.86 -2.12
C SER A 122 8.98 -11.99 -1.70
N THR A 123 9.49 -11.04 -0.90
CA THR A 123 10.92 -10.99 -0.55
C THR A 123 11.23 -11.63 0.82
N THR A 124 10.24 -11.94 1.66
CA THR A 124 10.49 -12.32 3.08
C THR A 124 9.95 -13.70 3.50
N ASN A 125 9.29 -14.46 2.62
CA ASN A 125 8.57 -15.67 3.04
C ASN A 125 9.36 -16.99 3.15
N ASN A 126 10.69 -16.97 3.28
CA ASN A 126 11.49 -18.19 3.50
C ASN A 126 11.76 -18.55 4.97
N ASN A 127 11.13 -17.88 5.93
CA ASN A 127 11.27 -18.19 7.37
C ASN A 127 9.94 -18.59 8.05
N ASN A 128 9.02 -19.19 7.30
CA ASN A 128 7.95 -19.96 7.93
C ASN A 128 8.57 -21.23 8.51
N ASN A 129 8.93 -21.16 9.78
CA ASN A 129 9.13 -22.31 10.65
C ASN A 129 7.75 -22.99 10.82
N PRO A 130 7.50 -24.19 10.27
CA PRO A 130 6.25 -24.91 10.49
C PRO A 130 6.18 -25.56 11.89
N ASP A 131 7.21 -25.39 12.73
CA ASP A 131 7.39 -26.15 13.97
C ASP A 131 6.66 -25.54 15.20
N SER A 132 5.44 -25.02 15.02
CA SER A 132 4.59 -24.58 16.14
C SER A 132 3.14 -25.02 16.00
N GLN A 133 2.90 -26.13 15.31
CA GLN A 133 1.60 -26.78 15.23
C GLN A 133 1.57 -28.18 15.86
N GLU A 134 2.45 -28.47 16.82
CA GLU A 134 2.42 -29.72 17.59
C GLU A 134 2.55 -29.48 19.11
N VAL A 135 1.61 -28.74 19.70
CA VAL A 135 1.29 -28.81 21.14
C VAL A 135 -0.19 -28.50 21.35
N ALA A 136 -1.04 -29.25 20.65
CA ALA A 136 -2.47 -29.32 20.88
C ALA A 136 -2.88 -30.77 21.11
N SER A 137 -2.25 -31.47 22.05
CA SER A 137 -2.72 -32.74 22.64
C SER A 137 -1.82 -33.17 23.80
N LEU A 138 -1.89 -32.48 24.95
CA LEU A 138 -1.53 -33.00 26.29
C LEU A 138 -1.67 -31.87 27.33
N ALA A 139 -2.91 -31.51 27.67
CA ALA A 139 -3.21 -30.77 28.89
C ALA A 139 -4.59 -31.19 29.42
N SER A 140 -4.76 -32.50 29.61
CA SER A 140 -5.73 -33.02 30.56
C SER A 140 -5.18 -32.85 31.98
N ARG A 141 -6.03 -32.37 32.87
CA ARG A 141 -5.89 -32.29 34.34
C ARG A 141 -4.88 -31.26 34.87
N ARG A 142 -5.42 -30.12 35.32
CA ARG A 142 -5.33 -29.75 36.74
C ARG A 142 -6.58 -28.99 37.18
N VAL A 143 -7.31 -29.66 38.06
CA VAL A 143 -8.36 -29.12 38.91
C VAL A 143 -7.73 -28.07 39.80
N SER A 144 -8.22 -26.83 39.79
CA SER A 144 -7.95 -25.88 40.87
C SER A 144 -9.12 -24.91 41.04
N SER A 145 -10.01 -25.32 41.94
CA SER A 145 -10.69 -24.50 42.95
C SER A 145 -11.13 -23.08 42.56
N ARG A 146 -12.39 -23.06 42.15
CA ARG A 146 -13.31 -21.94 42.05
C ARG A 146 -13.43 -21.19 43.39
N SER A 147 -12.67 -20.11 43.58
CA SER A 147 -12.96 -19.11 44.60
C SER A 147 -14.08 -18.19 44.12
N ARG A 148 -15.26 -18.32 44.73
CA ARG A 148 -16.41 -17.43 44.55
C ARG A 148 -16.11 -16.12 45.25
N ILE A 149 -15.83 -15.06 44.50
CA ILE A 149 -15.90 -13.68 45.01
C ILE A 149 -17.36 -13.21 44.83
N PRO A 150 -18.02 -12.69 45.88
CA PRO A 150 -19.40 -12.20 45.81
C PRO A 150 -19.51 -10.96 44.91
N ARG A 151 -20.52 -10.97 44.05
CA ARG A 151 -20.93 -9.86 43.19
C ARG A 151 -21.77 -8.87 44.03
N PRO A 152 -21.33 -7.62 44.26
CA PRO A 152 -22.19 -6.63 44.91
C PRO A 152 -23.32 -6.20 43.97
N ALA A 153 -24.50 -6.06 44.56
CA ALA A 153 -25.75 -5.72 43.93
C ALA A 153 -25.73 -4.31 43.31
N SER A 154 -26.43 -4.20 42.19
CA SER A 154 -26.72 -2.97 41.46
C SER A 154 -27.59 -2.01 42.28
N PRO A 155 -27.31 -0.71 42.29
CA PRO A 155 -28.31 0.30 42.59
C PRO A 155 -29.19 0.52 41.35
N GLN A 156 -30.50 0.37 41.55
CA GLN A 156 -31.53 0.91 40.68
C GLN A 156 -31.41 2.44 40.69
N THR A 157 -31.37 3.06 39.52
CA THR A 157 -31.60 4.50 39.36
C THR A 157 -32.63 4.70 38.25
N SER A 158 -33.85 4.88 38.74
CA SER A 158 -34.90 5.81 38.32
C SER A 158 -34.97 6.26 36.87
N GLU A 159 -36.12 5.90 36.31
CA GLU A 159 -36.87 6.58 35.26
C GLU A 159 -36.85 8.10 35.41
N THR A 160 -36.64 8.83 34.31
CA THR A 160 -37.05 10.23 34.18
C THR A 160 -37.53 10.47 32.75
N THR A 161 -38.85 10.59 32.66
CA THR A 161 -39.68 11.11 31.58
C THR A 161 -39.32 12.56 31.27
N THR A 162 -39.09 12.98 30.01
CA THR A 162 -39.62 14.25 29.45
C THR A 162 -39.37 14.43 27.94
N THR A 163 -40.50 14.59 27.22
CA THR A 163 -40.81 15.57 26.15
C THR A 163 -39.97 15.69 24.87
N THR A 164 -40.56 15.19 23.79
CA THR A 164 -41.04 15.96 22.61
C THR A 164 -40.50 17.39 22.45
N THR A 165 -39.74 17.65 21.38
CA THR A 165 -39.78 18.94 20.68
C THR A 165 -39.47 18.74 19.20
N THR A 166 -40.55 18.69 18.43
CA THR A 166 -40.61 18.99 17.00
C THR A 166 -40.08 20.39 16.77
N ASN A 167 -39.15 20.60 15.84
CA ASN A 167 -38.99 21.91 15.25
C ASN A 167 -38.71 21.83 13.75
N ASN A 168 -39.62 22.46 13.03
CA ASN A 168 -39.65 22.66 11.60
C ASN A 168 -38.72 23.82 11.21
N ASN A 169 -38.58 24.00 9.88
CA ASN A 169 -38.29 25.25 9.18
C ASN A 169 -36.81 25.50 8.77
N PRO A 170 -36.56 26.34 7.74
CA PRO A 170 -36.90 26.09 6.34
C PRO A 170 -35.69 26.20 5.39
N ARG A 171 -35.92 25.64 4.19
CA ARG A 171 -35.16 25.73 2.95
C ARG A 171 -34.97 27.19 2.47
N PRO A 172 -33.74 27.68 2.24
CA PRO A 172 -33.48 28.87 1.45
C PRO A 172 -33.39 28.55 -0.06
N GLN A 173 -33.76 29.56 -0.83
CA GLN A 173 -33.98 29.58 -2.26
C GLN A 173 -32.71 29.47 -3.11
N GLU A 174 -32.96 29.04 -4.34
CA GLU A 174 -32.07 29.06 -5.50
C GLU A 174 -31.54 30.47 -5.81
N GLU A 175 -30.24 30.59 -6.01
CA GLU A 175 -29.63 31.72 -6.69
C GLU A 175 -28.83 31.18 -7.88
N ALA A 176 -29.37 31.45 -9.08
CA ALA A 176 -28.80 31.05 -10.35
C ALA A 176 -27.50 31.82 -10.60
N THR A 177 -26.37 31.10 -10.57
CA THR A 177 -25.08 31.62 -11.00
C THR A 177 -24.93 31.43 -12.51
N PRO A 178 -24.55 32.48 -13.28
CA PRO A 178 -24.42 32.40 -14.72
C PRO A 178 -23.22 31.56 -15.17
N GLU A 179 -23.48 30.72 -16.16
CA GLU A 179 -22.60 29.79 -16.84
C GLU A 179 -21.48 30.52 -17.62
N PRO A 180 -20.18 30.24 -17.36
CA PRO A 180 -19.09 30.78 -18.17
C PRO A 180 -18.91 29.98 -19.47
N ARG A 181 -18.90 30.72 -20.59
CA ARG A 181 -18.72 30.23 -21.97
C ARG A 181 -17.52 29.28 -22.13
N PRO A 182 -17.63 28.24 -22.98
CA PRO A 182 -16.52 27.35 -23.29
C PRO A 182 -15.46 28.07 -24.15
N VAL A 183 -14.27 28.24 -23.58
CA VAL A 183 -13.08 28.68 -24.31
C VAL A 183 -12.65 27.53 -25.22
N GLN A 184 -12.79 27.73 -26.54
CA GLN A 184 -12.25 26.85 -27.57
C GLN A 184 -10.73 26.73 -27.40
N ARG A 185 -10.27 25.63 -26.81
CA ARG A 185 -8.86 25.24 -26.84
C ARG A 185 -8.54 24.69 -28.22
N SER A 186 -7.68 25.42 -28.92
CA SER A 186 -7.03 25.03 -30.17
C SER A 186 -6.43 23.63 -30.05
N ARG A 187 -6.93 22.69 -30.85
CA ARG A 187 -6.36 21.34 -30.99
C ARG A 187 -4.93 21.44 -31.51
N PRO A 188 -3.93 20.84 -30.83
CA PRO A 188 -2.59 20.71 -31.40
C PRO A 188 -2.66 19.82 -32.64
N ARG A 189 -2.17 20.34 -33.77
CA ARG A 189 -2.04 19.60 -35.03
C ARG A 189 -1.19 18.36 -34.80
N GLN A 190 -1.79 17.18 -34.94
CA GLN A 190 -1.05 15.93 -35.02
C GLN A 190 -0.24 15.90 -36.33
N PRO A 191 1.09 15.67 -36.27
CA PRO A 191 1.90 15.51 -37.47
C PRO A 191 1.60 14.15 -38.11
N THR A 192 0.83 14.15 -39.19
CA THR A 192 0.59 12.97 -40.03
C THR A 192 1.80 12.70 -40.93
N SER A 193 2.94 12.33 -40.33
CA SER A 193 4.11 11.87 -41.10
C SER A 193 4.08 10.35 -41.25
N ARG A 194 3.42 9.89 -42.31
CA ARG A 194 3.28 8.46 -42.66
C ARG A 194 4.61 7.80 -43.12
N ALA A 195 5.69 8.59 -43.24
CA ALA A 195 7.01 8.13 -43.71
C ALA A 195 7.89 7.53 -42.60
N GLY A 196 7.55 7.71 -41.31
CA GLY A 196 8.35 7.21 -40.18
C GLY A 196 8.21 5.70 -39.89
N ASN A 197 7.19 5.02 -40.44
CA ASN A 197 6.78 3.71 -39.95
C ASN A 197 7.69 2.54 -40.36
N ARG A 198 8.53 2.67 -41.40
CA ARG A 198 9.43 1.59 -41.84
C ARG A 198 10.66 1.44 -40.95
N LYS A 199 11.22 2.53 -40.43
CA LYS A 199 12.36 2.47 -39.49
C LYS A 199 11.96 1.81 -38.16
N TRP A 200 10.70 1.98 -37.75
CA TRP A 200 10.14 1.41 -36.52
C TRP A 200 10.17 -0.13 -36.51
N ILE A 201 9.81 -0.76 -37.62
CA ILE A 201 9.79 -2.24 -37.74
C ILE A 201 11.21 -2.82 -37.51
N TYR A 202 12.26 -2.19 -38.06
CA TYR A 202 13.63 -2.66 -37.87
C TYR A 202 14.14 -2.49 -36.44
N ILE A 203 13.79 -1.38 -35.78
CA ILE A 203 14.18 -1.14 -34.38
C ILE A 203 13.50 -2.16 -33.46
N VAL A 204 12.18 -2.35 -33.61
CA VAL A 204 11.42 -3.33 -32.83
C VAL A 204 11.96 -4.74 -33.07
N GLN A 205 12.20 -5.14 -34.32
CA GLN A 205 12.71 -6.46 -34.66
C GLN A 205 14.14 -6.71 -34.12
N SER A 206 15.00 -5.68 -34.12
CA SER A 206 16.33 -5.73 -33.51
C SER A 206 16.26 -5.95 -31.99
N ILE A 207 15.36 -5.21 -31.31
CA ILE A 207 15.15 -5.33 -29.86
C ILE A 207 14.62 -6.73 -29.49
N TYR A 208 13.63 -7.25 -30.21
CA TYR A 208 13.13 -8.62 -29.99
C TYR A 208 14.23 -9.67 -30.18
N LYS A 209 15.10 -9.49 -31.19
CA LYS A 209 16.24 -10.39 -31.42
C LYS A 209 17.23 -10.34 -30.26
N ALA A 210 17.58 -9.15 -29.77
CA ALA A 210 18.45 -8.98 -28.60
C ALA A 210 17.88 -9.61 -27.33
N LEU A 211 16.61 -9.36 -27.01
CA LEU A 211 15.93 -9.95 -25.85
C LEU A 211 15.82 -11.48 -25.95
N SER A 212 15.60 -12.01 -27.16
CA SER A 212 15.54 -13.46 -27.38
C SER A 212 16.90 -14.14 -27.13
N MET A 213 18.02 -13.47 -27.42
CA MET A 213 19.36 -14.01 -27.15
C MET A 213 19.66 -14.05 -25.65
N VAL A 214 19.30 -12.99 -24.90
CA VAL A 214 19.43 -12.96 -23.43
C VAL A 214 18.62 -14.08 -22.77
N ARG A 215 17.38 -14.32 -23.22
CA ARG A 215 16.54 -15.43 -22.72
C ARG A 215 17.13 -16.81 -23.03
N LYS A 216 17.77 -17.01 -24.19
CA LYS A 216 18.41 -18.28 -24.54
C LYS A 216 19.64 -18.58 -23.67
N VAL A 217 20.45 -17.55 -23.37
CA VAL A 217 21.60 -17.68 -22.46
C VAL A 217 21.15 -18.00 -21.04
N ALA A 218 20.03 -17.42 -20.57
CA ALA A 218 19.49 -17.72 -19.25
C ALA A 218 18.97 -19.17 -19.11
N ARG A 219 18.48 -19.79 -20.20
CA ARG A 219 17.93 -21.15 -20.20
C ARG A 219 18.97 -22.26 -20.41
N ALA A 220 20.13 -21.96 -20.99
CA ALA A 220 21.17 -22.95 -21.28
C ALA A 220 22.10 -23.26 -20.08
N ARG A 221 21.63 -23.12 -18.83
CA ARG A 221 22.47 -23.44 -17.66
C ARG A 221 22.42 -24.94 -17.35
N PRO A 222 23.57 -25.63 -17.34
CA PRO A 222 23.64 -27.06 -17.07
C PRO A 222 23.31 -27.34 -15.60
N TYR A 223 22.24 -28.10 -15.36
CA TYR A 223 21.91 -28.70 -14.08
C TYR A 223 22.84 -29.89 -13.81
N ASN A 224 24.07 -29.65 -13.35
CA ASN A 224 24.95 -30.71 -12.82
C ASN A 224 26.02 -30.12 -11.89
N LEU A 225 25.62 -29.52 -10.76
CA LEU A 225 26.56 -29.21 -9.68
C LEU A 225 26.04 -29.67 -8.31
N PRO A 226 26.92 -30.27 -7.47
CA PRO A 226 26.56 -30.92 -6.21
C PRO A 226 26.03 -29.94 -5.15
N PRO A 227 25.16 -30.41 -4.22
CA PRO A 227 24.28 -29.56 -3.40
C PRO A 227 24.93 -28.79 -2.23
N SER A 228 26.21 -29.00 -1.91
CA SER A 228 26.79 -28.59 -0.62
C SER A 228 27.44 -27.19 -0.56
N GLN A 229 27.39 -26.38 -1.62
CA GLN A 229 27.90 -24.98 -1.63
C GLN A 229 26.88 -23.91 -2.09
N HIS A 230 25.60 -24.26 -2.23
CA HIS A 230 24.64 -23.48 -3.03
C HIS A 230 24.14 -22.15 -2.44
N GLN A 231 24.17 -21.93 -1.13
CA GLN A 231 23.41 -20.80 -0.58
C GLN A 231 24.07 -19.43 -0.85
N GLY A 232 25.40 -19.35 -0.84
CA GLY A 232 26.13 -18.11 -1.13
C GLY A 232 26.27 -17.81 -2.64
N GLN A 233 26.42 -18.85 -3.47
CA GLN A 233 26.59 -18.67 -4.92
C GLN A 233 25.28 -18.32 -5.63
N SER A 234 24.15 -18.87 -5.18
CA SER A 234 22.84 -18.59 -5.77
C SER A 234 22.44 -17.11 -5.66
N LEU A 235 22.68 -16.49 -4.51
CA LEU A 235 22.35 -15.06 -4.30
C LEU A 235 23.21 -14.14 -5.17
N ASN A 236 24.51 -14.42 -5.28
CA ASN A 236 25.40 -13.65 -6.15
C ASN A 236 25.04 -13.81 -7.63
N GLN A 237 24.61 -15.00 -8.06
CA GLN A 237 24.15 -15.23 -9.42
C GLN A 237 22.83 -14.51 -9.71
N ALA A 238 21.85 -14.55 -8.79
CA ALA A 238 20.60 -13.81 -8.92
C ALA A 238 20.85 -12.29 -9.00
N ARG A 239 21.79 -11.78 -8.19
CA ARG A 239 22.20 -10.38 -8.25
C ARG A 239 22.83 -10.01 -9.58
N ARG A 240 23.71 -10.85 -10.14
CA ARG A 240 24.32 -10.63 -11.47
C ARG A 240 23.28 -10.63 -12.58
N ALA A 241 22.37 -11.61 -12.59
CA ALA A 241 21.30 -11.69 -13.57
C ALA A 241 20.41 -10.43 -13.54
N ARG A 242 20.08 -9.94 -12.35
CA ARG A 242 19.31 -8.69 -12.19
C ARG A 242 20.07 -7.45 -12.69
N ILE A 243 21.39 -7.40 -12.49
CA ILE A 243 22.22 -6.29 -13.00
C ILE A 243 22.25 -6.31 -14.53
N GLU A 244 22.44 -7.49 -15.14
CA GLU A 244 22.45 -7.66 -16.59
C GLU A 244 21.09 -7.27 -17.20
N GLU A 245 19.98 -7.64 -16.55
CA GLU A 245 18.63 -7.24 -16.96
C GLU A 245 18.44 -5.71 -16.91
N LEU A 246 18.85 -5.06 -15.82
CA LEU A 246 18.76 -3.60 -15.68
C LEU A 246 19.64 -2.87 -16.70
N GLN A 247 20.82 -3.41 -17.03
CA GLN A 247 21.68 -2.89 -18.09
C GLN A 247 21.01 -2.99 -19.45
N ALA A 248 20.32 -4.10 -19.75
CA ALA A 248 19.55 -4.26 -20.98
C ALA A 248 18.40 -3.25 -21.07
N HIS A 249 17.68 -3.01 -19.97
CA HIS A 249 16.61 -1.98 -19.93
C HIS A 249 17.17 -0.57 -20.14
N ALA A 250 18.30 -0.23 -19.52
CA ALA A 250 18.93 1.08 -19.71
C ALA A 250 19.38 1.29 -21.17
N ALA A 251 19.99 0.27 -21.78
CA ALA A 251 20.40 0.32 -23.19
C ALA A 251 19.21 0.49 -24.14
N LEU A 252 18.09 -0.20 -23.87
CA LEU A 252 16.85 -0.05 -24.64
C LEU A 252 16.30 1.38 -24.54
N ILE A 253 16.20 1.94 -23.34
CA ILE A 253 15.72 3.32 -23.13
C ILE A 253 16.61 4.32 -23.86
N GLN A 254 17.93 4.13 -23.83
CA GLN A 254 18.88 4.99 -24.53
C GLN A 254 18.68 4.92 -26.06
N GLN A 255 18.54 3.72 -26.63
CA GLN A 255 18.25 3.56 -28.06
C GLN A 255 16.92 4.19 -28.47
N MET A 256 15.89 4.08 -27.64
CA MET A 256 14.60 4.74 -27.90
C MET A 256 14.74 6.26 -27.87
N ARG A 257 15.52 6.83 -26.95
CA ARG A 257 15.81 8.27 -26.93
C ARG A 257 16.57 8.72 -28.18
N GLU A 258 17.58 7.97 -28.60
CA GLU A 258 18.36 8.25 -29.82
C GLU A 258 17.49 8.14 -31.09
N ALA A 259 16.48 7.26 -31.07
CA ALA A 259 15.49 7.16 -32.14
C ALA A 259 14.42 8.28 -32.12
N GLY A 260 14.49 9.21 -31.17
CA GLY A 260 13.61 10.38 -31.07
C GLY A 260 12.30 10.13 -30.33
N PHE A 261 12.18 9.03 -29.58
CA PHE A 261 10.98 8.79 -28.78
C PHE A 261 10.90 9.79 -27.62
N THR A 262 9.69 10.29 -27.39
CA THR A 262 9.40 11.09 -26.22
C THR A 262 9.39 10.22 -24.96
N LYS A 263 9.59 10.86 -23.80
CA LYS A 263 9.59 10.17 -22.50
C LYS A 263 8.30 9.37 -22.28
N ASP A 264 7.15 9.91 -22.68
CA ASP A 264 5.85 9.29 -22.45
C ASP A 264 5.65 8.05 -23.34
N GLU A 265 6.12 8.09 -24.59
CA GLU A 265 6.10 6.92 -25.49
C GLU A 265 6.99 5.79 -24.97
N ILE A 266 8.17 6.12 -24.43
CA ILE A 266 9.07 5.14 -23.81
C ILE A 266 8.38 4.49 -22.61
N VAL A 267 7.75 5.28 -21.73
CA VAL A 267 7.05 4.75 -20.55
C VAL A 267 5.90 3.84 -20.96
N SER A 268 5.08 4.25 -21.92
CA SER A 268 3.97 3.44 -22.43
C SER A 268 4.45 2.10 -23.01
N TYR A 269 5.56 2.12 -23.76
CA TYR A 269 6.11 0.91 -24.37
C TYR A 269 6.72 -0.05 -23.34
N VAL A 270 7.46 0.48 -22.36
CA VAL A 270 8.02 -0.34 -21.27
C VAL A 270 6.90 -0.97 -20.43
N GLN A 271 5.83 -0.22 -20.13
CA GLN A 271 4.66 -0.77 -19.44
C GLN A 271 3.99 -1.89 -20.24
N GLN A 272 3.85 -1.73 -21.56
CA GLN A 272 3.28 -2.77 -22.42
C GLN A 272 4.14 -4.05 -22.44
N LEU A 273 5.47 -3.92 -22.45
CA LEU A 273 6.38 -5.06 -22.38
C LEU A 273 6.33 -5.80 -21.04
N LEU A 274 6.07 -5.10 -19.93
CA LEU A 274 5.93 -5.70 -18.60
C LEU A 274 4.60 -6.45 -18.41
N GLN A 275 3.61 -6.23 -19.29
CA GLN A 275 2.31 -6.90 -19.22
C GLN A 275 2.25 -8.22 -20.02
N GLN A 276 3.30 -8.58 -20.77
CA GLN A 276 3.42 -9.83 -21.54
C GLN A 276 4.27 -10.88 -20.82
#